data_AF-A0A6S7JVR4-F1
#
_entry.id   AF-A0A6S7JVR4-F1
#
_cell.length_a   1.000
_cell.length_b   1.000
_cell.length_c   1.000
_cell.angle_alpha   90.00
_cell.angle_beta   90.00
_cell.angle_gamma   90.00
#
_symmetry.space_group_name_H-M   'P 1'
#
loop_
_entity.id
_entity.type
_entity.pdbx_description
1 polymer ?
#
loop_
_entity_poly.entity_id
_entity_poly.type
_entity_poly.pdbx_seq_one_letter_code
_entity_poly.pdbx_strand_id
1 'polypeptide(L)'
;MTHDELSKNHPGGFDDTVSFEKDGRMYRATDDPSDGYNALELYISKLNPHCSAFFQFPKRKWSPSDSVWYENRPLGVNKLGVMMREISEEAELSSIYTNHCVRATAITLWSDA
;
A
#
# COMPACT_ATOMS: atom_id res chain seq x y z
N MET A 1 31.88 1.65 -13.93
CA MET A 1 31.48 0.24 -13.99
C MET A 1 32.01 -0.43 -12.74
N THR A 2 31.19 -0.49 -11.70
CA THR A 2 31.48 -1.20 -10.45
C THR A 2 30.63 -2.46 -10.48
N HIS A 3 31.30 -3.61 -10.57
CA HIS A 3 30.67 -4.92 -10.64
C HIS A 3 30.37 -5.35 -9.20
N ASP A 4 29.09 -5.51 -8.87
CA ASP A 4 28.67 -6.01 -7.55
C ASP A 4 28.75 -7.54 -7.56
N GLU A 5 29.64 -8.11 -6.77
CA GLU A 5 29.74 -9.56 -6.64
C GLU A 5 28.63 -10.10 -5.73
N LEU A 6 27.58 -10.65 -6.35
CA LEU A 6 26.54 -11.43 -5.69
C LEU A 6 27.14 -12.69 -5.06
N SER A 7 27.33 -12.70 -3.74
CA SER A 7 27.66 -13.93 -3.01
C SER A 7 26.40 -14.72 -2.64
N LYS A 8 26.46 -16.04 -2.86
CA LYS A 8 25.35 -17.00 -2.84
C LYS A 8 24.53 -17.11 -1.53
N ASN A 9 24.95 -16.46 -0.44
CA ASN A 9 24.33 -16.65 0.88
C ASN A 9 23.81 -15.35 1.52
N HIS A 10 23.80 -14.23 0.79
CA HIS A 10 23.24 -12.97 1.28
C HIS A 10 22.12 -12.53 0.35
N PRO A 11 20.83 -12.83 0.66
CA PRO A 11 19.73 -12.19 -0.04
C PRO A 11 19.73 -10.75 0.43
N GLY A 12 20.43 -9.87 -0.31
CA GLY A 12 20.54 -8.44 -0.02
C GLY A 12 19.18 -7.89 0.39
N GLY A 13 19.06 -7.57 1.67
CA GLY A 13 17.87 -6.96 2.22
C GLY A 13 17.76 -5.51 1.75
N PHE A 14 16.62 -4.89 2.04
CA PHE A 14 16.34 -3.48 1.74
C PHE A 14 17.37 -2.48 2.34
N ASP A 15 18.29 -2.94 3.20
CA ASP A 15 19.14 -2.11 4.05
C ASP A 15 20.57 -1.88 3.50
N ASP A 16 21.01 -2.56 2.45
CA ASP A 16 22.44 -2.54 2.05
C ASP A 16 22.78 -1.59 0.89
N THR A 17 21.91 -0.64 0.55
CA THR A 17 22.31 0.43 -0.38
C THR A 17 21.62 1.73 0.02
N VAL A 18 22.39 2.69 0.50
CA VAL A 18 21.94 4.08 0.61
C VAL A 18 21.83 4.61 -0.82
N SER A 19 20.72 4.34 -1.51
CA SER A 19 20.44 5.01 -2.78
C SER A 19 20.00 6.43 -2.46
N PHE A 20 20.68 7.39 -3.07
CA PHE A 20 20.43 8.82 -2.87
C PHE A 20 19.24 9.35 -3.71
N GLU A 21 18.54 8.44 -4.40
CA GLU A 21 17.22 8.64 -4.99
C GLU A 21 16.30 7.54 -4.43
N LYS A 22 15.49 7.83 -3.41
CA LYS A 22 14.72 6.77 -2.71
C LYS A 22 13.36 7.19 -2.14
N ASP A 23 12.84 8.35 -2.53
CA ASP A 23 11.44 8.64 -2.26
C ASP A 23 10.60 7.98 -3.35
N GLY A 24 9.87 6.92 -2.99
CA GLY A 24 8.89 6.31 -3.88
C GLY A 24 7.85 7.36 -4.30
N ARG A 25 7.74 7.61 -5.60
CA ARG A 25 6.78 8.57 -6.16
C ARG A 25 5.66 7.83 -6.88
N MET A 26 4.41 8.20 -6.56
CA MET A 26 3.24 7.79 -7.32
C MET A 26 2.84 8.96 -8.21
N TYR A 27 2.78 8.73 -9.51
CA TYR A 27 2.31 9.70 -10.50
C TYR A 27 0.88 9.34 -10.91
N ARG A 28 0.06 10.35 -11.15
CA ARG A 28 -1.22 10.16 -11.83
C ARG A 28 -0.92 9.63 -13.23
N ALA A 29 -1.38 8.42 -13.55
CA ALA A 29 -1.14 7.80 -14.85
C ALA A 29 -2.27 8.16 -15.84
N THR A 30 -3.49 8.31 -15.34
CA THR A 30 -4.69 8.59 -16.13
C THR A 30 -5.64 9.57 -15.43
N ASP A 31 -6.58 10.13 -16.19
CA ASP A 31 -7.70 10.93 -15.64
C ASP A 31 -8.83 10.04 -15.09
N ASP A 32 -8.62 8.72 -15.00
CA ASP A 32 -9.62 7.78 -14.50
C ASP A 32 -9.80 7.96 -12.97
N PRO A 33 -11.04 8.03 -12.45
CA PRO A 33 -11.30 8.08 -11.01
C PRO A 33 -10.75 6.88 -10.23
N SER A 34 -10.55 5.74 -10.90
CA SER A 34 -9.96 4.51 -10.34
C SER A 34 -8.43 4.46 -10.43
N ASP A 35 -7.80 5.52 -10.96
CA ASP A 35 -6.34 5.66 -10.93
C ASP A 35 -5.84 5.63 -9.47
N GLY A 36 -4.74 4.89 -9.24
CA GLY A 36 -4.18 4.71 -7.91
C GLY A 36 -3.83 6.01 -7.20
N TYR A 37 -3.40 7.04 -7.93
CA TYR A 37 -3.14 8.37 -7.36
C TYR A 37 -4.44 9.00 -6.84
N ASN A 38 -5.50 9.01 -7.65
CA ASN A 38 -6.78 9.61 -7.30
C ASN A 38 -7.42 8.88 -6.11
N ALA A 39 -7.31 7.55 -6.07
CA ALA A 39 -7.80 6.74 -4.94
C ALA A 39 -7.05 7.07 -3.64
N LEU A 40 -5.72 7.21 -3.69
CA LEU A 40 -4.90 7.57 -2.54
C LEU A 40 -5.19 9.01 -2.05
N GLU A 41 -5.29 9.96 -2.97
CA GLU A 41 -5.64 11.35 -2.67
C GLU A 41 -7.01 11.45 -2.00
N LEU A 42 -8.01 10.74 -2.52
CA LEU A 42 -9.33 10.64 -1.91
C LEU A 42 -9.24 10.05 -0.50
N TYR A 43 -8.53 8.94 -0.33
CA TYR A 43 -8.34 8.30 0.97
C TYR A 43 -7.79 9.28 2.01
N ILE A 44 -6.69 9.96 1.69
CA ILE A 44 -6.04 10.94 2.57
C ILE A 44 -7.00 12.08 2.92
N SER A 45 -7.77 12.59 1.94
CA SER A 45 -8.72 13.68 2.16
C SER A 45 -9.84 13.34 3.17
N LYS A 46 -10.11 12.05 3.38
CA LYS A 46 -11.18 11.55 4.26
C LYS A 46 -10.69 11.04 5.61
N LEU A 47 -9.38 11.01 5.84
CA LEU A 47 -8.78 10.59 7.11
C LEU A 47 -9.21 11.49 8.27
N ASN A 48 -9.18 10.94 9.48
CA ASN A 48 -9.40 11.73 10.68
C ASN A 48 -8.15 12.56 10.99
N PRO A 49 -8.24 13.91 11.04
CA PRO A 49 -7.07 14.77 11.27
C PRO A 49 -6.48 14.63 12.69
N HIS A 50 -7.22 14.04 13.63
CA HIS A 50 -6.76 13.83 15.00
C HIS A 50 -6.03 12.49 15.20
N CYS A 51 -5.93 11.65 14.15
CA CYS A 51 -5.21 10.40 14.18
C CYS A 51 -3.97 10.47 13.29
N SER A 52 -2.79 10.27 13.86
CA SER A 52 -1.52 10.27 13.11
C SER A 52 -1.26 8.99 12.33
N ALA A 53 -2.00 7.91 12.62
CA ALA A 53 -1.86 6.66 11.90
C ALA A 53 -2.43 6.80 10.48
N PHE A 54 -1.68 6.28 9.50
CA PHE A 54 -2.12 6.29 8.10
C PHE A 54 -3.37 5.41 7.92
N PHE A 55 -3.31 4.16 8.38
CA PHE A 55 -4.47 3.26 8.37
C PHE A 55 -5.32 3.45 9.62
N GLN A 56 -6.58 3.85 9.41
CA GLN A 56 -7.55 4.14 10.46
C GLN A 56 -8.77 3.23 10.33
N PHE A 57 -9.49 3.01 11.43
CA PHE A 57 -10.75 2.27 11.37
C PHE A 57 -11.83 3.09 10.64
N PRO A 58 -12.58 2.51 9.69
CA PRO A 58 -13.69 3.21 9.06
C PRO A 58 -14.82 3.41 10.07
N LYS A 59 -15.51 4.54 10.00
CA LYS A 59 -16.71 4.77 10.81
C LYS A 59 -17.79 3.75 10.45
N ARG A 60 -18.51 3.25 11.46
CA ARG A 60 -19.67 2.34 11.24
C ARG A 60 -20.79 2.97 10.41
N LYS A 61 -20.92 4.30 10.48
CA LYS A 61 -21.87 5.08 9.69
C LYS A 61 -21.10 6.26 9.10
N TRP A 62 -20.91 6.23 7.78
CA TRP A 62 -20.31 7.31 7.01
C TRP A 62 -21.18 7.57 5.78
N SER A 63 -21.08 8.79 5.23
CA SER A 63 -21.70 9.17 3.97
C SER A 63 -20.65 9.69 2.99
N PRO A 64 -20.85 9.55 1.66
CA PRO A 64 -19.94 10.14 0.68
C PRO A 64 -19.74 11.65 0.82
N SER A 65 -20.77 12.36 1.31
CA SER A 65 -20.73 13.80 1.58
C SER A 65 -19.96 14.18 2.84
N ASP A 66 -19.64 13.22 3.73
CA ASP A 66 -18.90 13.51 4.95
C ASP A 66 -17.48 13.97 4.63
N SER A 67 -16.98 14.91 5.42
CA SER A 67 -15.58 15.36 5.36
C SER A 67 -14.62 14.32 5.91
N VAL A 68 -15.06 13.48 6.85
CA VAL A 68 -14.23 12.47 7.54
C VAL A 68 -14.94 11.12 7.54
N TRP A 69 -14.34 10.11 6.93
CA TRP A 69 -14.89 8.73 6.86
C TRP A 69 -14.32 7.80 7.93
N TYR A 70 -13.19 8.17 8.54
CA TYR A 70 -12.46 7.33 9.49
C TYR A 70 -12.58 7.82 10.94
N GLU A 71 -12.49 6.88 11.86
CA GLU A 71 -12.48 7.15 13.30
C GLU A 71 -11.10 7.65 13.75
N ASN A 72 -11.04 8.35 14.88
CA ASN A 72 -9.77 8.69 15.53
C ASN A 72 -9.18 7.43 16.22
N ARG A 73 -8.92 6.38 15.44
CA ARG A 73 -8.46 5.08 15.93
C ARG A 73 -7.61 4.37 14.89
N PRO A 74 -6.37 3.98 15.22
CA PRO A 74 -5.49 3.27 14.30
C PRO A 74 -6.00 1.86 14.00
N LEU A 75 -5.74 1.37 12.79
CA LEU A 75 -6.02 -0.01 12.41
C LEU A 75 -4.95 -0.95 13.00
N GLY A 76 -5.39 -2.07 13.58
CA GLY A 76 -4.48 -3.04 14.20
C GLY A 76 -3.76 -3.93 13.19
N VAL A 77 -2.58 -4.44 13.56
CA VAL A 77 -1.73 -5.29 12.70
C VAL A 77 -2.44 -6.54 12.19
N ASN A 78 -3.32 -7.14 13.01
CA ASN A 78 -4.10 -8.31 12.60
C ASN A 78 -5.08 -7.99 11.48
N LYS A 79 -5.69 -6.79 11.50
CA LYS A 79 -6.59 -6.33 10.45
C LYS A 79 -5.84 -5.94 9.18
N LEU A 80 -4.71 -5.26 9.34
CA LEU A 80 -3.82 -5.01 8.20
C LEU A 80 -3.36 -6.31 7.55
N GLY A 81 -2.98 -7.32 8.34
CA GLY A 81 -2.47 -8.61 7.87
C GLY A 81 -3.44 -9.41 6.99
N VAL A 82 -4.75 -9.21 7.16
CA VAL A 82 -5.79 -9.90 6.38
C VAL A 82 -6.45 -9.01 5.33
N MET A 83 -6.04 -7.74 5.20
CA MET A 83 -6.74 -6.75 4.38
C MET A 83 -6.84 -7.16 2.91
N MET A 84 -5.74 -7.57 2.27
CA MET A 84 -5.78 -7.98 0.85
C MET A 84 -6.66 -9.20 0.62
N ARG A 85 -6.72 -10.10 1.62
CA ARG A 85 -7.59 -11.27 1.58
C ARG A 85 -9.06 -10.83 1.60
N GLU A 86 -9.44 -9.99 2.57
CA GLU A 86 -10.81 -9.46 2.70
C GLU A 86 -11.24 -8.72 1.42
N ILE A 87 -10.34 -7.92 0.81
CA ILE A 87 -10.61 -7.24 -0.47
C ILE A 87 -10.83 -8.25 -1.60
N SER A 88 -10.00 -9.30 -1.68
CA SER A 88 -10.11 -10.31 -2.75
C SER A 88 -11.41 -11.10 -2.66
N GLU A 89 -11.83 -11.43 -1.42
CA GLU A 89 -13.09 -12.11 -1.15
C GLU A 89 -14.29 -11.24 -1.52
N GLU A 90 -14.31 -9.97 -1.10
CA GLU A 90 -15.41 -9.04 -1.38
C GLU A 90 -15.52 -8.67 -2.86
N ALA A 91 -14.39 -8.58 -3.57
CA ALA A 91 -14.36 -8.30 -5.00
C ALA A 91 -14.60 -9.54 -5.88
N GLU A 92 -14.85 -10.70 -5.28
CA GLU A 92 -15.09 -11.99 -5.95
C GLU A 92 -14.00 -12.32 -7.00
N LEU A 93 -12.74 -12.10 -6.65
CA LEU A 93 -11.64 -12.38 -7.56
C LEU A 93 -11.50 -13.89 -7.85
N SER A 94 -10.92 -14.22 -8.99
CA SER A 94 -10.63 -15.61 -9.39
C SER A 94 -9.65 -16.33 -8.47
N SER A 95 -8.94 -15.59 -7.63
CA SER A 95 -8.01 -16.12 -6.61
C SER A 95 -7.98 -15.17 -5.42
N ILE A 96 -7.76 -15.76 -4.25
CA ILE A 96 -7.66 -15.01 -3.00
C ILE A 96 -6.21 -14.55 -2.82
N TYR A 97 -5.95 -13.26 -3.00
CA TYR A 97 -4.64 -12.68 -2.81
C TYR A 97 -4.42 -12.30 -1.34
N THR A 98 -3.19 -12.46 -0.87
CA THR A 98 -2.79 -12.05 0.48
C THR A 98 -1.78 -10.92 0.43
N ASN A 99 -1.49 -10.29 1.56
CA ASN A 99 -0.43 -9.28 1.64
C ASN A 99 0.93 -9.81 1.17
N HIS A 100 1.17 -11.12 1.33
CA HIS A 100 2.38 -11.76 0.82
C HIS A 100 2.45 -11.71 -0.71
N CYS A 101 1.32 -11.91 -1.40
CA CYS A 101 1.24 -11.78 -2.85
C CYS A 101 1.62 -10.37 -3.32
N VAL A 102 1.12 -9.34 -2.65
CA VAL A 102 1.47 -7.94 -2.96
C VAL A 102 2.97 -7.69 -2.84
N ARG A 103 3.60 -8.20 -1.77
CA ARG A 103 5.05 -8.09 -1.57
C ARG A 103 5.83 -8.82 -2.65
N ALA A 104 5.43 -10.04 -2.99
CA ALA A 104 6.09 -10.83 -4.03
C ALA A 104 6.04 -10.13 -5.39
N THR A 105 4.87 -9.61 -5.80
CA THR A 105 4.72 -8.88 -7.05
C THR A 105 5.59 -7.63 -7.10
N ALA A 106 5.67 -6.85 -6.02
CA ALA A 106 6.53 -5.67 -5.97
C ALA A 106 8.02 -6.03 -6.15
N ILE A 107 8.46 -7.14 -5.55
CA ILE A 107 9.85 -7.64 -5.71
C ILE A 107 10.10 -8.06 -7.16
N THR A 108 9.22 -8.87 -7.75
CA THR A 108 9.38 -9.35 -9.13
C THR A 108 9.34 -8.21 -10.15
N LEU A 109 8.40 -7.28 -10.01
CA LEU A 109 8.26 -6.17 -10.95
C LEU A 109 9.43 -5.20 -10.90
N TRP A 110 10.13 -5.10 -9.75
CA TRP A 110 11.34 -4.27 -9.60
C TRP A 110 12.64 -5.03 -9.84
N SER A 111 12.65 -6.37 -9.78
CA SER A 111 13.81 -7.16 -10.20
C SER A 111 13.95 -7.22 -11.71
N ASP A 112 12.83 -7.09 -12.42
CA ASP A 112 12.75 -7.22 -13.87
C ASP A 112 12.78 -5.86 -14.60
N ALA A 113 12.90 -4.75 -13.86
CA ALA A 113 13.00 -3.37 -14.37
C ALA A 113 14.45 -2.87 -14.40
#